data_AF-A0A9D7R279-F1
#
_entry.id   AF-A0A9D7R279-F1
#
_cell.length_a   1.000
_cell.length_b   1.000
_cell.length_c   1.000
_cell.angle_alpha   90.00
_cell.angle_beta   90.00
_cell.angle_gamma   90.00
#
_symmetry.space_group_name_H-M   'P 1'
#
loop_
_entity.id
_entity.type
_entity.pdbx_description
1 polymer ?
#
loop_
_entity_poly.entity_id
_entity_poly.type
_entity_poly.pdbx_seq_one_letter_code
_entity_poly.pdbx_strand_id
1 'polypeptide(L)'
;MIYLLLLLCSLLLSCSSDTSTTPDAPQNSALTMEKITDLPYSGGNVTSVFVMDDSKILAVIDGRVATFSTSGGAPSYITSPAGVITAVAGNTGEIYALTNDDLWVIDAGGAVMTKRSDVYSRTGLTEGVFLTVAPNGQPYLRVLQYPSSMITTTSTDRGTTWTTVNLPAGRGGLAFGPNNVVCVSSPSSFQISNDAGNTWQKHPAVVANYGGELLVRSNGDIVYYIPTGGGLWTSSNSGASFTNVNPFNASPFHVKIMEGADGHLYSLIQERGGVTGDAAARLMRSTDGGSTWSHVLFASGQSMDVRGNVVAVGFGETSSGGIAVSRNMAATFSAGGAGQPRAMQSMGFTSTNELVLMADKGLYVRGSAGWRALGAMSTFTNFASTPTGAMYASGLKTSFASSDNGTTWTSVTMPDVPVVGTGYIQTPVLCGLSNGEALVSLTYFRTDLYKHTNGILSRIRSNGQITQIANASNFVWMLQDPSGRIYSRTDNFVSNRESIDNGNSFLETTKRAPGIAFTSTSKTFDITGVGGYSVGDATGTTKADLKLNGFTPYATAIVKAAFDSQNKLYLLTGDQGLFVSTTGL
;
A
#
# COMPACT_ATOMS: atom_id res chain seq x y z
N MET A 1 -20.84 -6.37 -83.81
CA MET A 1 -20.13 -6.59 -82.53
C MET A 1 -21.11 -7.29 -81.61
N ILE A 2 -21.09 -8.61 -81.44
CA ILE A 2 -20.10 -9.38 -80.65
C ILE A 2 -20.06 -8.80 -79.23
N TYR A 3 -20.48 -9.42 -78.13
CA TYR A 3 -20.89 -10.79 -77.74
C TYR A 3 -21.70 -10.62 -76.41
N LEU A 4 -22.84 -11.29 -76.21
CA LEU A 4 -23.03 -12.42 -75.25
C LEU A 4 -23.05 -12.02 -73.74
N LEU A 5 -23.93 -12.48 -72.83
CA LEU A 5 -24.97 -13.52 -72.88
C LEU A 5 -25.70 -13.61 -71.51
N LEU A 6 -27.02 -13.86 -71.53
CA LEU A 6 -27.84 -14.72 -70.63
C LEU A 6 -27.91 -14.46 -69.10
N LEU A 7 -29.02 -14.67 -68.37
CA LEU A 7 -30.40 -15.09 -68.66
C LEU A 7 -31.26 -14.82 -67.40
N LEU A 8 -32.52 -14.46 -67.62
CA LEU A 8 -33.64 -14.45 -66.67
C LEU A 8 -34.19 -15.89 -66.48
N CYS A 9 -34.94 -16.12 -65.39
CA CYS A 9 -35.82 -17.27 -65.08
C CYS A 9 -35.21 -18.47 -64.33
N SER A 10 -35.46 -18.53 -63.01
CA SER A 10 -36.44 -19.48 -62.43
C SER A 10 -36.59 -19.26 -60.92
N LEU A 11 -37.76 -18.72 -60.52
CA LEU A 11 -38.30 -18.84 -59.16
C LEU A 11 -38.71 -20.30 -58.93
N LEU A 12 -38.03 -20.99 -58.02
CA LEU A 12 -38.63 -22.09 -57.27
C LEU A 12 -38.19 -21.97 -55.81
N LEU A 13 -39.19 -21.87 -54.94
CA LEU A 13 -39.09 -21.95 -53.50
C LEU A 13 -38.37 -23.24 -53.10
N SER A 14 -37.19 -23.13 -52.50
CA SER A 14 -36.69 -24.13 -51.57
C SER A 14 -36.86 -23.59 -50.15
N CYS A 15 -38.01 -23.87 -49.55
CA CYS A 15 -38.09 -24.00 -48.11
C CYS A 15 -37.21 -25.19 -47.73
N SER A 16 -35.93 -24.96 -47.46
CA SER A 16 -35.16 -25.91 -46.66
C SER A 16 -35.73 -25.80 -45.25
N SER A 17 -36.60 -26.74 -44.89
CA SER A 17 -36.86 -27.06 -43.50
C SER A 17 -35.51 -27.33 -42.85
N ASP A 18 -35.03 -26.36 -42.07
CA ASP A 18 -33.87 -26.49 -41.21
C ASP A 18 -34.22 -27.62 -40.23
N THR A 19 -33.86 -28.83 -40.63
CA THR A 19 -33.96 -30.02 -39.78
C THR A 19 -33.04 -29.77 -38.62
N SER A 20 -33.66 -29.44 -37.48
CA SER A 20 -33.09 -29.39 -36.15
C SER A 20 -31.65 -29.90 -36.12
N THR A 21 -30.69 -28.97 -36.17
CA THR A 21 -29.34 -29.27 -35.70
C THR A 21 -29.51 -29.80 -34.30
N THR A 22 -29.22 -31.08 -34.13
CA THR A 22 -29.00 -31.69 -32.82
C THR A 22 -28.14 -30.68 -32.06
N PRO A 23 -28.54 -30.20 -30.87
CA PRO A 23 -27.74 -29.20 -30.17
C PRO A 23 -26.33 -29.79 -30.07
N ASP A 24 -25.36 -29.12 -30.71
CA ASP A 24 -23.98 -29.59 -30.78
C ASP A 24 -23.62 -30.05 -29.38
N ALA A 25 -23.26 -31.33 -29.26
CA ALA A 25 -22.87 -31.90 -27.98
C ALA A 25 -21.86 -30.92 -27.37
N PRO A 26 -22.09 -30.44 -26.13
CA PRO A 26 -21.32 -29.34 -25.56
C PRO A 26 -19.85 -29.66 -25.73
N GLN A 27 -19.17 -28.93 -26.62
CA GLN A 27 -17.75 -29.16 -26.84
C GLN A 27 -17.07 -28.88 -25.51
N ASN A 28 -16.50 -29.92 -24.92
CA ASN A 28 -15.67 -29.81 -23.73
C ASN A 28 -14.59 -28.79 -24.03
N SER A 29 -14.78 -27.58 -23.53
CA SER A 29 -13.87 -26.49 -23.74
C SER A 29 -12.68 -26.74 -22.82
N ALA A 30 -11.47 -26.58 -23.33
CA ALA A 30 -10.26 -26.76 -22.54
C ALA A 30 -9.47 -25.45 -22.55
N LEU A 31 -9.11 -24.96 -21.37
CA LEU A 31 -8.19 -23.85 -21.20
C LEU A 31 -6.87 -24.38 -20.64
N THR A 32 -5.76 -23.95 -21.24
CA THR A 32 -4.43 -24.16 -20.66
C THR A 32 -4.12 -22.99 -19.74
N MET A 33 -3.91 -23.31 -18.46
CA MET A 33 -3.62 -22.38 -17.38
C MET A 33 -2.11 -22.32 -17.12
N GLU A 34 -1.60 -21.12 -16.94
CA GLU A 34 -0.22 -20.85 -16.54
C GLU A 34 -0.18 -20.12 -15.20
N LYS A 35 0.76 -20.51 -14.34
CA LYS A 35 1.00 -19.83 -13.07
C LYS A 35 1.78 -18.55 -13.32
N ILE A 36 1.31 -17.43 -12.74
CA ILE A 36 2.05 -16.17 -12.72
C ILE A 36 3.15 -16.28 -11.65
N THR A 37 4.41 -16.24 -12.08
CA THR A 37 5.58 -16.46 -11.21
C THR A 37 6.31 -15.17 -10.83
N ASP A 38 6.10 -14.09 -11.56
CA ASP A 38 6.71 -12.78 -11.36
C ASP A 38 5.90 -11.90 -10.40
N LEU A 39 5.41 -12.46 -9.30
CA LEU A 39 4.61 -11.74 -8.29
C LEU A 39 5.41 -10.53 -7.70
N PRO A 40 4.71 -9.52 -7.11
CA PRO A 40 5.37 -8.35 -6.55
C PRO A 40 6.19 -8.70 -5.31
N TYR A 41 7.42 -8.19 -5.19
CA TYR A 41 8.20 -8.34 -3.97
C TYR A 41 7.62 -7.51 -2.83
N SER A 42 7.29 -8.17 -1.73
CA SER A 42 6.77 -7.60 -0.48
C SER A 42 7.43 -8.28 0.74
N GLY A 43 7.13 -7.83 1.94
CA GLY A 43 7.53 -8.53 3.16
C GLY A 43 8.87 -8.11 3.78
N GLY A 44 9.04 -8.52 5.04
CA GLY A 44 10.15 -8.17 5.91
C GLY A 44 9.88 -6.93 6.77
N ASN A 45 10.25 -6.97 8.05
CA ASN A 45 10.10 -5.86 8.98
C ASN A 45 11.12 -4.77 8.70
N VAL A 46 10.69 -3.64 8.16
CA VAL A 46 11.60 -2.54 7.87
C VAL A 46 11.64 -1.56 9.02
N THR A 47 12.81 -1.42 9.66
CA THR A 47 13.02 -0.48 10.78
C THR A 47 13.70 0.81 10.35
N SER A 48 14.38 0.80 9.20
CA SER A 48 15.13 1.94 8.70
C SER A 48 15.23 1.91 7.18
N VAL A 49 15.08 3.08 6.58
CA VAL A 49 15.25 3.34 5.14
C VAL A 49 16.15 4.56 4.98
N PHE A 50 17.07 4.48 4.02
CA PHE A 50 17.98 5.56 3.64
C PHE A 50 18.18 5.53 2.12
N VAL A 51 17.87 6.63 1.43
CA VAL A 51 18.08 6.79 -0.01
C VAL A 51 19.52 7.24 -0.23
N MET A 52 20.33 6.33 -0.76
CA MET A 52 21.74 6.63 -1.06
C MET A 52 21.84 7.54 -2.28
N ASP A 53 21.09 7.22 -3.34
CA ASP A 53 21.05 7.97 -4.59
C ASP A 53 19.78 7.63 -5.40
N ASP A 54 19.66 8.19 -6.60
CA ASP A 54 18.50 8.01 -7.49
C ASP A 54 18.28 6.56 -7.98
N SER A 55 19.25 5.67 -7.75
CA SER A 55 19.26 4.27 -8.20
C SER A 55 19.25 3.26 -7.05
N LYS A 56 19.69 3.63 -5.84
CA LYS A 56 19.94 2.68 -4.75
C LYS A 56 19.41 3.14 -3.41
N ILE A 57 18.74 2.21 -2.71
CA ILE A 57 18.26 2.38 -1.34
C ILE A 57 18.99 1.42 -0.43
N LEU A 58 19.28 1.89 0.78
CA LEU A 58 19.72 1.11 1.93
C LEU A 58 18.54 0.94 2.87
N ALA A 59 18.34 -0.26 3.38
CA ALA A 59 17.31 -0.51 4.37
C ALA A 59 17.74 -1.55 5.39
N VAL A 60 17.07 -1.51 6.53
CA VAL A 60 17.19 -2.55 7.55
C VAL A 60 15.92 -3.36 7.54
N ILE A 61 16.01 -4.61 7.10
CA ILE A 61 14.89 -5.54 6.94
C ILE A 61 15.15 -6.76 7.83
N ASP A 62 14.22 -7.07 8.73
CA ASP A 62 14.33 -8.18 9.70
C ASP A 62 15.64 -8.12 10.52
N GLY A 63 16.05 -6.91 10.89
CA GLY A 63 17.26 -6.65 11.68
C GLY A 63 18.57 -6.84 10.91
N ARG A 64 18.53 -6.92 9.58
CA ARG A 64 19.71 -7.05 8.69
C ARG A 64 19.77 -5.93 7.69
N VAL A 65 20.98 -5.54 7.30
CA VAL A 65 21.20 -4.50 6.30
C VAL A 65 21.03 -5.08 4.89
N ALA A 66 20.27 -4.38 4.05
CA ALA A 66 20.06 -4.73 2.66
C ALA A 66 20.10 -3.50 1.75
N THR A 67 20.40 -3.74 0.47
CA THR A 67 20.26 -2.73 -0.58
C THR A 67 19.42 -3.25 -1.73
N PHE A 68 18.73 -2.35 -2.43
CA PHE A 68 17.99 -2.68 -3.65
C PHE A 68 17.78 -1.45 -4.53
N SER A 69 17.33 -1.69 -5.75
CA SER A 69 17.07 -0.66 -6.75
C SER A 69 15.90 0.24 -6.35
N THR A 70 15.99 1.53 -6.67
CA THR A 70 14.86 2.47 -6.54
C THR A 70 13.69 2.15 -7.49
N SER A 71 13.87 1.21 -8.42
CA SER A 71 12.80 0.64 -9.24
C SER A 71 12.02 -0.50 -8.56
N GLY A 72 12.36 -0.85 -7.31
CA GLY A 72 11.77 -1.97 -6.58
C GLY A 72 12.50 -3.31 -6.82
N GLY A 73 11.91 -4.39 -6.30
CA GLY A 73 12.42 -5.76 -6.43
C GLY A 73 13.02 -6.36 -5.15
N ALA A 74 13.78 -7.45 -5.31
CA ALA A 74 14.36 -8.20 -4.20
C ALA A 74 15.59 -7.49 -3.57
N PRO A 75 15.72 -7.50 -2.24
CA PRO A 75 16.91 -7.01 -1.55
C PRO A 75 18.13 -7.88 -1.77
N SER A 76 19.27 -7.21 -1.95
CA SER A 76 20.61 -7.79 -1.79
C SER A 76 21.08 -7.53 -0.36
N TYR A 77 21.12 -8.57 0.46
CA TYR A 77 21.59 -8.48 1.85
C TYR A 77 23.11 -8.28 1.91
N ILE A 78 23.52 -7.38 2.79
CA ILE A 78 24.92 -7.10 3.08
C ILE A 78 25.28 -7.86 4.36
N THR A 79 26.52 -8.33 4.46
CA THR A 79 27.04 -8.88 5.71
C THR A 79 26.97 -7.81 6.80
N SER A 80 26.10 -8.01 7.78
CA SER A 80 25.88 -7.06 8.88
C SER A 80 25.76 -7.82 10.21
N PRO A 81 25.94 -7.14 11.35
CA PRO A 81 25.52 -7.71 12.64
C PRO A 81 24.01 -8.02 12.62
N ALA A 82 23.58 -8.89 13.52
CA ALA A 82 22.16 -9.13 13.76
C ALA A 82 21.56 -8.00 14.62
N GLY A 83 20.26 -7.77 14.49
CA GLY A 83 19.54 -6.81 15.33
C GLY A 83 19.88 -5.35 15.04
N VAL A 84 20.25 -5.04 13.79
CA VAL A 84 20.37 -3.65 13.33
C VAL A 84 18.99 -3.00 13.44
N ILE A 85 18.94 -1.79 13.97
CA ILE A 85 17.73 -0.97 14.13
C ILE A 85 17.73 0.23 13.17
N THR A 86 18.91 0.71 12.78
CA THR A 86 19.05 1.83 11.85
C THR A 86 20.33 1.68 11.04
N ALA A 87 20.26 1.96 9.74
CA ALA A 87 21.45 2.04 8.91
C ALA A 87 21.37 3.26 7.98
N VAL A 88 22.50 3.94 7.83
CA VAL A 88 22.67 5.10 6.94
C VAL A 88 23.99 4.95 6.18
N ALA A 89 24.14 5.63 5.05
CA ALA A 89 25.38 5.58 4.28
C ALA A 89 26.05 6.95 4.18
N GLY A 90 27.38 6.96 4.23
CA GLY A 90 28.19 8.13 3.89
C GLY A 90 28.30 8.34 2.38
N ASN A 91 28.86 9.48 1.98
CA ASN A 91 28.99 9.82 0.55
C ASN A 91 29.99 8.93 -0.21
N THR A 92 30.82 8.16 0.50
CA THR A 92 31.76 7.22 -0.12
C THR A 92 31.26 5.77 -0.11
N GLY A 93 30.00 5.57 0.29
CA GLY A 93 29.29 4.29 0.22
C GLY A 93 29.44 3.40 1.46
N GLU A 94 30.27 3.78 2.44
CA GLU A 94 30.34 3.11 3.73
C GLU A 94 29.00 3.21 4.47
N ILE A 95 28.66 2.16 5.21
CA ILE A 95 27.39 2.03 5.92
C ILE A 95 27.65 2.06 7.42
N TYR A 96 26.91 2.92 8.11
CA TYR A 96 26.87 3.01 9.55
C TYR A 96 25.63 2.25 10.02
N ALA A 97 25.82 1.11 10.67
CA ALA A 97 24.76 0.25 11.16
C ALA A 97 24.69 0.29 12.69
N LEU A 98 23.57 0.80 13.21
CA LEU A 98 23.30 0.91 14.63
C LEU A 98 22.44 -0.28 15.07
N THR A 99 22.87 -1.02 16.09
CA THR A 99 22.06 -1.98 16.84
C THR A 99 21.54 -1.32 18.12
N ASN A 100 20.81 -2.06 18.96
CA ASN A 100 20.45 -1.54 20.29
C ASN A 100 21.68 -1.20 21.14
N ASP A 101 22.77 -1.94 20.96
CA ASP A 101 23.89 -1.93 21.90
C ASP A 101 25.17 -1.33 21.31
N ASP A 102 25.32 -1.34 19.98
CA ASP A 102 26.58 -1.05 19.32
C ASP A 102 26.40 -0.26 18.02
N LEU A 103 27.42 0.52 17.68
CA LEU A 103 27.62 1.06 16.34
C LEU A 103 28.61 0.18 15.56
N TRP A 104 28.28 -0.10 14.30
CA TRP A 104 29.13 -0.81 13.35
C TRP A 104 29.36 0.03 12.11
N VAL A 105 30.57 -0.03 11.57
CA VAL A 105 30.94 0.57 10.29
C VAL A 105 31.23 -0.55 9.31
N ILE A 106 30.49 -0.58 8.21
CA ILE A 106 30.61 -1.55 7.13
C ILE A 106 31.17 -0.80 5.92
N ASP A 107 32.19 -1.34 5.27
CA ASP A 107 32.77 -0.72 4.09
C ASP A 107 31.81 -0.71 2.88
N ALA A 108 32.09 0.10 1.87
CA ALA A 108 31.21 0.27 0.70
C ALA A 108 30.96 -1.04 -0.09
N GLY A 109 31.84 -2.04 0.07
CA GLY A 109 31.72 -3.36 -0.52
C GLY A 109 30.98 -4.39 0.35
N GLY A 110 30.71 -4.08 1.63
CA GLY A 110 30.10 -5.02 2.57
C GLY A 110 31.02 -6.17 3.00
N ALA A 111 32.32 -6.07 2.74
CA ALA A 111 33.31 -7.12 2.98
C ALA A 111 33.92 -7.02 4.38
N VAL A 112 34.07 -5.80 4.90
CA VAL A 112 34.68 -5.54 6.21
C VAL A 112 33.67 -4.82 7.09
N MET A 113 33.43 -5.37 8.28
CA MET A 113 32.64 -4.70 9.33
C MET A 113 33.51 -4.49 10.57
N THR A 114 33.43 -3.29 11.15
CA THR A 114 34.18 -2.93 12.36
C THR A 114 33.20 -2.44 13.42
N LYS A 115 33.21 -3.10 14.59
CA LYS A 115 32.46 -2.65 15.78
C LYS A 115 33.15 -1.44 16.41
N ARG A 116 32.38 -0.40 16.73
CA ARG A 116 32.85 0.89 17.30
C ARG A 116 32.46 1.04 18.77
N SER A 117 32.98 0.15 19.60
CA SER A 117 32.77 0.21 21.07
C SER A 117 33.40 1.44 21.73
N ASP A 118 34.35 2.09 21.06
CA ASP A 118 34.96 3.35 21.47
C ASP A 118 34.01 4.56 21.31
N VAL A 119 32.95 4.41 20.50
CA VAL A 119 32.00 5.48 20.18
C VAL A 119 30.72 5.32 20.99
N TYR A 120 30.17 4.11 20.98
CA TYR A 120 28.92 3.81 21.65
C TYR A 120 28.89 2.38 22.17
N SER A 121 28.42 2.26 23.41
CA SER A 121 27.93 1.02 24.00
C SER A 121 26.78 1.37 24.93
N ARG A 122 25.66 0.64 24.84
CA ARG A 122 24.49 0.93 25.68
C ARG A 122 24.84 0.80 27.17
N THR A 123 24.44 1.79 27.95
CA THR A 123 24.55 1.79 29.41
C THR A 123 23.15 1.91 30.03
N GLY A 124 23.03 1.63 31.34
CA GLY A 124 21.77 1.84 32.07
C GLY A 124 21.29 3.30 32.11
N LEU A 125 22.12 4.26 31.69
CA LEU A 125 21.76 5.67 31.56
C LEU A 125 21.33 6.04 30.15
N THR A 126 21.47 5.15 29.16
CA THR A 126 21.13 5.44 27.77
C THR A 126 19.62 5.39 27.57
N GLU A 127 19.03 6.51 27.18
CA GLU A 127 17.60 6.61 26.90
C GLU A 127 17.28 6.41 25.41
N GLY A 128 18.19 6.85 24.53
CA GLY A 128 17.97 6.76 23.08
C GLY A 128 19.25 7.02 22.30
N VAL A 129 19.31 6.47 21.09
CA VAL A 129 20.44 6.66 20.18
C VAL A 129 19.90 6.92 18.79
N PHE A 130 20.44 7.97 18.16
CA PHE A 130 19.99 8.41 16.86
C PHE A 130 21.19 8.57 15.95
N LEU A 131 21.09 7.98 14.76
CA LEU A 131 22.10 8.05 13.74
C LEU A 131 21.55 8.85 12.57
N THR A 132 22.27 9.88 12.14
CA THR A 132 21.93 10.73 11.00
C THR A 132 23.16 11.01 10.16
N VAL A 133 22.96 11.44 8.92
CA VAL A 133 24.04 11.83 8.00
C VAL A 133 23.75 13.23 7.50
N ALA A 134 24.74 14.11 7.59
CA ALA A 134 24.66 15.45 7.03
C ALA A 134 24.72 15.41 5.49
N PRO A 135 24.28 16.46 4.77
CA PRO A 135 24.28 16.47 3.30
C PRO A 135 25.64 16.20 2.64
N ASN A 136 26.74 16.49 3.35
CA ASN A 136 28.11 16.19 2.92
C ASN A 136 28.52 14.72 3.14
N GLY A 137 27.62 13.85 3.59
CA GLY A 137 27.86 12.43 3.84
C GLY A 137 28.48 12.14 5.21
N GLN A 138 28.66 13.14 6.05
CA GLN A 138 29.26 12.99 7.37
C GLN A 138 28.27 12.40 8.38
N PRO A 139 28.59 11.29 9.07
CA PRO A 139 27.71 10.70 10.07
C PRO A 139 27.73 11.48 11.39
N TYR A 140 26.59 11.52 12.06
CA TYR A 140 26.44 12.03 13.42
C TYR A 140 25.67 11.03 14.26
N LEU A 141 26.25 10.64 15.40
CA LEU A 141 25.62 9.79 16.39
C LEU A 141 25.25 10.64 17.61
N ARG A 142 23.97 10.67 17.95
CA ARG A 142 23.44 11.34 19.15
C ARG A 142 23.06 10.27 20.18
N VAL A 143 23.60 10.36 21.38
CA VAL A 143 23.31 9.47 22.50
C VAL A 143 22.64 10.29 23.60
N LEU A 144 21.36 10.04 23.84
CA LEU A 144 20.59 10.66 24.91
C LEU A 144 20.81 9.88 26.21
N GLN A 145 21.09 10.61 27.29
CA GLN A 145 21.41 10.05 28.59
C GLN A 145 20.60 10.70 29.72
N TYR A 146 20.25 9.89 30.73
CA TYR A 146 19.65 10.33 31.99
C TYR A 146 20.71 10.99 32.91
N PRO A 147 20.42 12.08 33.65
CA PRO A 147 19.10 12.70 33.83
C PRO A 147 18.73 13.83 32.88
N SER A 148 19.60 14.27 31.96
CA SER A 148 19.26 15.11 30.77
C SER A 148 20.47 15.60 29.98
N SER A 149 21.33 14.68 29.54
CA SER A 149 22.44 15.02 28.64
C SER A 149 22.25 14.37 27.26
N MET A 150 22.89 14.98 26.27
CA MET A 150 23.04 14.39 24.94
C MET A 150 24.51 14.54 24.54
N ILE A 151 25.13 13.42 24.18
CA ILE A 151 26.47 13.41 23.61
C ILE A 151 26.31 13.26 22.10
N THR A 152 26.94 14.13 21.34
CA THR A 152 26.98 14.03 19.88
C THR A 152 28.41 13.77 19.44
N THR A 153 28.59 12.74 18.62
CA THR A 153 29.88 12.42 18.00
C THR A 153 29.74 12.38 16.49
N THR A 154 30.82 12.63 15.79
CA THR A 154 30.88 12.61 14.32
C THR A 154 32.20 12.01 13.86
N SER A 155 32.28 11.63 12.58
CA SER A 155 33.50 11.12 11.96
C SER A 155 33.70 11.75 10.59
N THR A 156 34.93 12.15 10.27
CA THR A 156 35.32 12.73 8.97
C THR A 156 36.20 11.77 8.14
N ASP A 157 36.52 10.61 8.69
CA ASP A 157 37.45 9.62 8.13
C ASP A 157 36.78 8.25 7.95
N ARG A 158 35.52 8.28 7.49
CA ARG A 158 34.70 7.09 7.19
C ARG A 158 34.49 6.19 8.39
N GLY A 159 34.30 6.79 9.56
CA GLY A 159 34.05 6.07 10.80
C GLY A 159 35.29 5.45 11.43
N THR A 160 36.51 5.84 11.03
CA THR A 160 37.79 5.34 11.58
C THR A 160 38.12 5.99 12.91
N THR A 161 37.83 7.27 13.07
CA THR A 161 37.88 7.99 14.35
C THR A 161 36.59 8.79 14.53
N TRP A 162 36.21 8.98 15.79
CA TRP A 162 35.01 9.74 16.14
C TRP A 162 35.37 10.79 17.18
N THR A 163 34.88 11.99 16.94
CA THR A 163 35.14 13.14 17.81
C THR A 163 33.84 13.68 18.35
N THR A 164 33.81 13.98 19.65
CA THR A 164 32.69 14.69 20.26
C THR A 164 32.53 16.06 19.64
N VAL A 165 31.32 16.38 19.23
CA VAL A 165 30.94 17.70 18.72
C VAL A 165 30.38 18.50 19.90
N ASN A 166 30.90 19.69 20.11
CA ASN A 166 30.38 20.64 21.10
C ASN A 166 29.09 21.27 20.57
N LEU A 167 28.03 20.47 20.43
CA LEU A 167 26.69 20.99 20.22
C LEU A 167 26.16 21.61 21.51
N PRO A 168 25.31 22.64 21.42
CA PRO A 168 24.63 23.15 22.60
C PRO A 168 23.84 22.06 23.31
N ALA A 169 23.87 22.06 24.63
CA ALA A 169 23.18 21.05 25.44
C ALA A 169 21.66 21.04 25.15
N GLY A 170 21.09 19.85 24.94
CA GLY A 170 19.67 19.71 24.64
C GLY A 170 19.19 18.29 24.38
N ARG A 171 17.87 18.09 24.45
CA ARG A 171 17.16 16.82 24.17
C ARG A 171 16.20 16.94 22.98
N GLY A 172 16.63 17.58 21.90
CA GLY A 172 15.78 17.80 20.73
C GLY A 172 16.42 17.36 19.43
N GLY A 173 15.87 17.89 18.33
CA GLY A 173 16.31 17.65 16.96
C GLY A 173 17.68 18.26 16.64
N LEU A 174 18.30 17.68 15.63
CA LEU A 174 19.48 18.19 14.94
C LEU A 174 19.16 18.18 13.45
N ALA A 175 19.28 19.33 12.80
CA ALA A 175 19.03 19.46 11.37
C ALA A 175 20.15 20.23 10.69
N PHE A 176 20.39 19.86 9.43
CA PHE A 176 21.39 20.48 8.57
C PHE A 176 20.67 21.19 7.44
N GLY A 177 21.08 22.41 7.14
CA GLY A 177 20.55 23.23 6.07
C GLY A 177 21.58 23.53 5.00
N PRO A 178 21.18 24.30 3.97
CA PRO A 178 22.10 24.84 2.99
C PRO A 178 23.16 25.74 3.65
N ASN A 179 24.28 25.98 2.96
CA ASN A 179 25.31 26.94 3.37
C ASN A 179 25.86 26.73 4.79
N ASN A 180 26.09 25.46 5.18
CA ASN A 180 26.62 25.09 6.50
C ASN A 180 25.73 25.45 7.70
N VAL A 181 24.43 25.69 7.47
CA VAL A 181 23.47 25.91 8.55
C VAL A 181 23.30 24.63 9.38
N VAL A 182 23.38 24.75 10.70
CA VAL A 182 23.09 23.68 11.64
C VAL A 182 22.12 24.20 12.69
N CYS A 183 21.01 23.49 12.91
CA CYS A 183 20.01 23.84 13.89
C CYS A 183 19.91 22.75 14.96
N VAL A 184 19.83 23.16 16.22
CA VAL A 184 19.61 22.29 17.38
C VAL A 184 18.46 22.81 18.20
N SER A 185 17.57 21.93 18.65
CA SER A 185 16.51 22.28 19.59
C SER A 185 16.72 21.60 20.94
N SER A 186 16.15 22.21 21.98
CA SER A 186 16.08 21.66 23.32
C SER A 186 14.82 22.15 24.03
N PRO A 187 14.42 21.51 25.14
CA PRO A 187 13.31 21.98 25.98
C PRO A 187 13.41 23.44 26.45
N SER A 188 14.62 24.02 26.44
CA SER A 188 14.90 25.37 26.96
C SER A 188 15.40 26.36 25.92
N SER A 189 15.75 25.93 24.70
CA SER A 189 16.26 26.82 23.65
C SER A 189 16.17 26.24 22.25
N PHE A 190 16.15 27.12 21.26
CA PHE A 190 16.46 26.81 19.86
C PHE A 190 17.78 27.49 19.51
N GLN A 191 18.69 26.82 18.80
CA GLN A 191 20.00 27.36 18.47
C GLN A 191 20.36 27.10 17.02
N ILE A 192 20.94 28.10 16.37
CA ILE A 192 21.35 28.05 14.97
C ILE A 192 22.82 28.42 14.84
N SER A 193 23.53 27.68 14.01
CA SER A 193 24.88 27.98 13.56
C SER A 193 24.85 28.19 12.05
N ASN A 194 25.61 29.18 11.57
CA ASN A 194 25.78 29.47 10.14
C ASN A 194 27.18 29.09 9.63
N ASP A 195 27.96 28.38 10.45
CA ASP A 195 29.37 28.09 10.22
C ASP A 195 29.71 26.64 10.60
N ALA A 196 28.82 25.70 10.27
CA ALA A 196 28.98 24.26 10.51
C ALA A 196 29.13 23.87 12.00
N GLY A 197 28.54 24.66 12.91
CA GLY A 197 28.54 24.40 14.35
C GLY A 197 29.69 25.05 15.12
N ASN A 198 30.48 25.93 14.51
CA ASN A 198 31.60 26.61 15.18
C ASN A 198 31.10 27.70 16.15
N THR A 199 30.09 28.47 15.75
CA THR A 199 29.42 29.48 16.59
C THR A 199 27.90 29.29 16.60
N TRP A 200 27.26 29.70 17.69
CA TRP A 200 25.84 29.46 17.93
C TRP A 200 25.11 30.73 18.34
N GLN A 201 24.04 31.04 17.61
CA GLN A 201 23.05 32.03 18.02
C GLN A 201 21.92 31.32 18.77
N LYS A 202 21.66 31.77 20.00
CA LYS A 202 20.65 31.19 20.89
C LYS A 202 19.34 31.99 20.86
N HIS A 203 18.24 31.28 20.70
CA HIS A 203 16.86 31.75 20.75
C HIS A 203 16.08 31.06 21.88
N PRO A 204 14.95 31.62 22.33
CA PRO A 204 14.00 30.89 23.19
C PRO A 204 13.56 29.56 22.55
N ALA A 205 13.12 28.60 23.38
CA ALA A 205 12.52 27.37 22.87
C ALA A 205 11.29 27.71 22.01
N VAL A 206 11.12 27.00 20.87
CA VAL A 206 9.94 27.16 20.01
C VAL A 206 8.66 26.82 20.77
N VAL A 207 8.73 25.75 21.58
CA VAL A 207 7.69 25.34 22.52
C VAL A 207 8.35 25.08 23.86
N ALA A 208 7.92 25.77 24.90
CA ALA A 208 8.50 25.64 26.24
C ALA A 208 8.41 24.18 26.74
N ASN A 209 9.50 23.66 27.29
CA ASN A 209 9.64 22.31 27.84
C ASN A 209 9.62 21.15 26.82
N TYR A 210 9.65 21.43 25.52
CA TYR A 210 9.71 20.39 24.48
C TYR A 210 10.92 20.59 23.57
N GLY A 211 11.69 19.53 23.35
CA GLY A 211 12.72 19.46 22.31
C GLY A 211 12.15 18.74 21.09
N GLY A 212 11.59 19.49 20.14
CA GLY A 212 11.03 18.93 18.90
C GLY A 212 12.10 18.58 17.87
N GLU A 213 11.74 17.79 16.87
CA GLU A 213 12.58 17.52 15.71
C GLU A 213 12.59 18.71 14.76
N LEU A 214 13.63 18.78 13.92
CA LEU A 214 13.90 19.89 13.04
C LEU A 214 14.11 19.41 11.60
N LEU A 215 13.73 20.25 10.66
CA LEU A 215 14.12 20.19 9.26
C LEU A 215 14.50 21.60 8.82
N VAL A 216 15.66 21.76 8.18
CA VAL A 216 16.01 23.01 7.48
C VAL A 216 15.79 22.75 5.99
N ARG A 217 14.88 23.52 5.40
CA ARG A 217 14.53 23.42 3.99
C ARG A 217 15.62 24.02 3.12
N SER A 218 15.65 23.62 1.86
CA SER A 218 16.52 24.12 0.80
C SER A 218 16.41 25.63 0.59
N ASN A 219 15.24 26.22 0.86
CA ASN A 219 15.03 27.67 0.83
C ASN A 219 15.48 28.39 2.11
N GLY A 220 15.98 27.67 3.12
CA GLY A 220 16.42 28.22 4.40
C GLY A 220 15.33 28.30 5.48
N ASP A 221 14.07 27.99 5.14
CA ASP A 221 13.02 27.90 6.14
C ASP A 221 13.31 26.77 7.14
N ILE A 222 12.87 26.93 8.38
CA ILE A 222 13.02 25.92 9.44
C ILE A 222 11.64 25.40 9.80
N VAL A 223 11.50 24.08 9.75
CA VAL A 223 10.33 23.35 10.22
C VAL A 223 10.67 22.73 11.56
N TYR A 224 9.88 23.01 12.58
CA TYR A 224 9.97 22.42 13.91
C TYR A 224 8.70 21.62 14.18
N TYR A 225 8.82 20.38 14.63
CA TYR A 225 7.66 19.54 14.92
C TYR A 225 7.91 18.65 16.14
N ILE A 226 6.85 18.25 16.84
CA ILE A 226 6.96 17.34 17.98
C ILE A 226 6.49 15.95 17.53
N PRO A 227 7.40 14.95 17.41
CA PRO A 227 7.04 13.63 16.96
C PRO A 227 5.90 13.03 17.80
N THR A 228 4.85 12.51 17.15
CA THR A 228 3.67 11.84 17.76
C THR A 228 2.77 12.70 18.67
N GLY A 229 3.26 13.85 19.15
CA GLY A 229 2.51 14.78 20.00
C GLY A 229 1.61 15.74 19.23
N GLY A 230 1.73 15.79 17.89
CA GLY A 230 1.16 16.88 17.10
C GLY A 230 1.94 18.17 17.33
N GLY A 231 1.65 19.23 16.58
CA GLY A 231 2.44 20.45 16.63
C GLY A 231 3.43 20.57 15.48
N LEU A 232 3.21 21.58 14.63
CA LEU A 232 4.08 21.97 13.53
C LEU A 232 4.25 23.49 13.56
N TRP A 233 5.49 23.95 13.52
CA TRP A 233 5.85 25.35 13.44
C TRP A 233 6.83 25.57 12.31
N THR A 234 6.71 26.72 11.65
CA THR A 234 7.59 27.11 10.56
C THR A 234 8.20 28.48 10.83
N SER A 235 9.46 28.63 10.48
CA SER A 235 10.17 29.92 10.48
C SER A 235 10.71 30.20 9.09
N SER A 236 10.42 31.40 8.57
CA SER A 236 10.95 31.91 7.31
C SER A 236 11.99 33.02 7.50
N ASN A 237 12.44 33.22 8.74
CA ASN A 237 13.39 34.28 9.12
C ASN A 237 14.53 33.73 9.97
N SER A 238 15.07 32.58 9.56
CA SER A 238 16.23 31.94 10.19
C SER A 238 16.04 31.65 11.69
N GLY A 239 14.81 31.31 12.09
CA GLY A 239 14.49 30.94 13.47
C GLY A 239 14.27 32.11 14.42
N ALA A 240 14.28 33.36 13.91
CA ALA A 240 14.01 34.54 14.74
C ALA A 240 12.58 34.51 15.32
N SER A 241 11.62 33.98 14.57
CA SER A 241 10.26 33.69 15.04
C SER A 241 9.67 32.46 14.36
N PHE A 242 8.72 31.80 15.03
CA PHE A 242 8.02 30.63 14.53
C PHE A 242 6.51 30.88 14.47
N THR A 243 5.89 30.50 13.35
CA THR A 243 4.44 30.50 13.16
C THR A 243 3.91 29.11 13.43
N ASN A 244 2.86 28.99 14.25
CA ASN A 244 2.15 27.73 14.47
C ASN A 244 1.29 27.41 13.25
N VAL A 245 1.59 26.29 12.58
CA VAL A 245 0.90 25.81 11.38
C VAL A 245 -0.09 24.69 11.73
N ASN A 246 0.28 23.82 12.68
CA ASN A 246 -0.58 22.78 13.22
C ASN A 246 -0.47 22.80 14.74
N PRO A 247 -1.55 23.01 15.51
CA PRO A 247 -1.48 23.05 16.97
C PRO A 247 -0.94 21.77 17.60
N PHE A 248 -0.39 21.92 18.81
CA PHE A 248 0.00 20.78 19.63
C PHE A 248 -1.22 19.90 19.95
N ASN A 249 -1.03 18.58 20.00
CA ASN A 249 -2.10 17.58 20.15
C ASN A 249 -3.21 17.63 19.08
N ALA A 250 -2.93 18.20 17.91
CA ALA A 250 -3.85 18.19 16.77
C ALA A 250 -3.33 17.31 15.62
N SER A 251 -4.27 16.64 14.94
CA SER A 251 -3.99 15.87 13.73
C SER A 251 -3.69 16.82 12.56
N PRO A 252 -2.71 16.52 11.69
CA PRO A 252 -1.90 15.28 11.65
C PRO A 252 -0.83 15.17 12.74
N PHE A 253 -0.65 13.96 13.30
CA PHE A 253 0.40 13.66 14.28
C PHE A 253 1.70 13.23 13.59
N HIS A 254 2.53 14.22 13.23
CA HIS A 254 3.78 13.98 12.49
C HIS A 254 4.77 13.09 13.26
N VAL A 255 5.36 12.11 12.58
CA VAL A 255 6.44 11.25 13.10
C VAL A 255 7.78 11.69 12.54
N LYS A 256 7.82 11.94 11.23
CA LYS A 256 8.99 12.44 10.52
C LYS A 256 8.54 13.41 9.43
N ILE A 257 9.29 14.47 9.19
CA ILE A 257 9.05 15.42 8.09
C ILE A 257 10.35 15.57 7.30
N MET A 258 10.23 15.57 5.98
CA MET A 258 11.34 15.79 5.04
C MET A 258 10.90 16.68 3.89
N GLU A 259 11.87 17.28 3.21
CA GLU A 259 11.65 18.03 1.98
C GLU A 259 12.08 17.21 0.76
N GLY A 260 11.28 17.23 -0.30
CA GLY A 260 11.66 16.70 -1.61
C GLY A 260 12.36 17.74 -2.50
N ALA A 261 13.04 17.31 -3.56
CA ALA A 261 13.58 18.22 -4.58
C ALA A 261 12.53 19.11 -5.31
N ASP A 262 11.23 18.85 -5.15
CA ASP A 262 10.14 19.71 -5.62
C ASP A 262 9.82 20.85 -4.63
N GLY A 263 10.55 20.94 -3.51
CA GLY A 263 10.35 21.92 -2.45
C GLY A 263 9.11 21.64 -1.59
N HIS A 264 8.44 20.50 -1.78
CA HIS A 264 7.28 20.11 -1.00
C HIS A 264 7.69 19.30 0.24
N LEU A 265 6.83 19.33 1.25
CA LEU A 265 7.04 18.58 2.47
C LEU A 265 6.36 17.23 2.40
N TYR A 266 7.06 16.21 2.86
CA TYR A 266 6.56 14.84 3.04
C TYR A 266 6.56 14.52 4.52
N SER A 267 5.50 13.87 5.00
CA SER A 267 5.41 13.48 6.39
C SER A 267 4.82 12.09 6.58
N LEU A 268 5.50 11.28 7.39
CA LEU A 268 4.85 10.13 8.02
C LEU A 268 4.04 10.62 9.21
N ILE A 269 2.77 10.25 9.29
CA ILE A 269 1.85 10.66 10.35
C ILE A 269 1.22 9.45 11.05
N GLN A 270 0.87 9.59 12.32
CA GLN A 270 0.01 8.64 13.05
C GLN A 270 -1.45 9.09 13.03
N GLU A 271 -2.39 8.15 13.13
CA GLU A 271 -3.83 8.45 13.23
C GLU A 271 -4.24 8.91 14.63
N ARG A 272 -3.48 8.49 15.66
CA ARG A 272 -3.77 8.78 17.06
C ARG A 272 -2.52 9.31 17.76
N GLY A 273 -2.62 10.50 18.35
CA GLY A 273 -1.52 11.10 19.11
C GLY A 273 -1.24 10.36 20.41
N GLY A 274 0.03 10.41 20.84
CA GLY A 274 0.45 9.97 22.18
C GLY A 274 0.52 8.46 22.42
N VAL A 275 0.33 7.61 21.40
CA VAL A 275 0.48 6.15 21.51
C VAL A 275 1.79 5.74 20.84
N THR A 276 2.87 5.68 21.62
CA THR A 276 4.13 5.04 21.20
C THR A 276 3.88 3.56 20.92
N GLY A 277 3.98 3.15 19.66
CA GLY A 277 3.82 1.76 19.22
C GLY A 277 2.74 1.55 18.16
N ASP A 278 1.80 2.49 17.99
CA ASP A 278 0.97 2.51 16.79
C ASP A 278 1.83 2.96 15.61
N ALA A 279 2.00 2.09 14.61
CA ALA A 279 2.78 2.40 13.42
C ALA A 279 2.24 3.70 12.79
N ALA A 280 3.13 4.60 12.35
CA ALA A 280 2.71 5.72 11.51
C ALA A 280 1.86 5.14 10.38
N ALA A 281 0.72 5.73 10.05
CA ALA A 281 -0.30 5.10 9.22
C ALA A 281 -0.36 5.66 7.80
N ARG A 282 0.20 6.86 7.57
CA ARG A 282 0.07 7.56 6.29
C ARG A 282 1.30 8.38 5.97
N LEU A 283 1.71 8.34 4.70
CA LEU A 283 2.54 9.35 4.07
C LEU A 283 1.63 10.45 3.52
N MET A 284 1.89 11.67 3.95
CA MET A 284 1.22 12.88 3.50
C MET A 284 2.20 13.77 2.75
N ARG A 285 1.68 14.60 1.83
CA ARG A 285 2.44 15.63 1.12
C ARG A 285 1.76 16.98 1.27
N SER A 286 2.56 18.01 1.53
CA SER A 286 2.12 19.41 1.61
C SER A 286 2.84 20.25 0.57
N THR A 287 2.06 21.04 -0.18
CA THR A 287 2.56 21.95 -1.22
C THR A 287 2.61 23.41 -0.76
N ASP A 288 2.20 23.69 0.49
CA ASP A 288 1.98 25.03 1.05
C ASP A 288 2.70 25.23 2.40
N GLY A 289 3.86 24.58 2.56
CA GLY A 289 4.70 24.73 3.74
C GLY A 289 4.17 24.04 5.00
N GLY A 290 3.29 23.05 4.84
CA GLY A 290 2.69 22.28 5.93
C GLY A 290 1.32 22.77 6.37
N SER A 291 0.74 23.78 5.71
CA SER A 291 -0.57 24.34 6.07
C SER A 291 -1.70 23.37 5.75
N THR A 292 -1.61 22.69 4.61
CA THR A 292 -2.52 21.60 4.24
C THR A 292 -1.73 20.37 3.82
N TRP A 293 -2.33 19.20 4.06
CA TRP A 293 -1.71 17.90 3.81
C TRP A 293 -2.64 17.02 2.99
N SER A 294 -2.16 16.58 1.84
CA SER A 294 -2.80 15.59 0.99
C SER A 294 -2.26 14.20 1.28
N HIS A 295 -3.14 13.21 1.30
CA HIS A 295 -2.74 11.82 1.45
C HIS A 295 -2.09 11.31 0.15
N VAL A 296 -0.96 10.62 0.26
CA VAL A 296 -0.24 10.10 -0.92
C VAL A 296 -0.08 8.59 -0.89
N LEU A 297 0.26 8.02 0.26
CA LEU A 297 0.46 6.58 0.42
C LEU A 297 0.02 6.18 1.82
N PHE A 298 -0.91 5.22 1.97
CA PHE A 298 -1.14 4.67 3.31
C PHE A 298 0.04 3.77 3.63
N ALA A 299 0.67 4.04 4.74
CA ALA A 299 1.87 3.37 5.13
C ALA A 299 1.83 3.26 6.63
N SER A 300 1.73 2.03 7.13
CA SER A 300 2.21 1.57 8.44
C SER A 300 3.74 1.75 8.57
N GLY A 301 4.22 2.90 8.12
CA GLY A 301 5.62 3.20 7.90
C GLY A 301 6.34 3.30 9.23
N GLN A 302 7.43 2.56 9.38
CA GLN A 302 8.35 2.72 10.50
C GLN A 302 9.44 3.74 10.19
N SER A 303 9.74 3.91 8.89
CA SER A 303 10.81 4.80 8.43
C SER A 303 10.47 5.39 7.07
N MET A 304 10.96 6.60 6.82
CA MET A 304 10.99 7.19 5.48
C MET A 304 12.29 7.92 5.26
N ASP A 305 12.67 8.00 4.00
CA ASP A 305 13.72 8.91 3.54
C ASP A 305 13.38 9.52 2.18
N VAL A 306 13.85 10.75 1.96
CA VAL A 306 13.59 11.55 0.76
C VAL A 306 14.90 12.16 0.30
N ARG A 307 15.30 11.85 -0.94
CA ARG A 307 16.51 12.43 -1.55
C ARG A 307 16.29 12.61 -3.05
N GLY A 308 16.56 13.81 -3.54
CA GLY A 308 16.33 14.13 -4.94
C GLY A 308 14.85 13.91 -5.30
N ASN A 309 14.62 13.11 -6.35
CA ASN A 309 13.28 12.75 -6.81
C ASN A 309 12.72 11.46 -6.17
N VAL A 310 13.47 10.88 -5.23
CA VAL A 310 13.15 9.59 -4.63
C VAL A 310 12.51 9.76 -3.25
N VAL A 311 11.36 9.13 -3.07
CA VAL A 311 10.67 8.99 -1.77
C VAL A 311 10.59 7.51 -1.45
N ALA A 312 11.19 7.08 -0.34
CA ALA A 312 11.17 5.69 0.10
C ALA A 312 10.53 5.56 1.49
N VAL A 313 9.64 4.59 1.65
CA VAL A 313 8.89 4.33 2.89
C VAL A 313 8.99 2.86 3.25
N GLY A 314 9.50 2.55 4.43
CA GLY A 314 9.64 1.19 4.95
C GLY A 314 8.50 0.81 5.88
N PHE A 315 7.93 -0.39 5.71
CA PHE A 315 6.77 -0.89 6.45
C PHE A 315 7.17 -1.90 7.54
N GLY A 316 6.46 -1.88 8.66
CA GLY A 316 6.68 -2.81 9.79
C GLY A 316 6.02 -4.21 9.63
N GLU A 317 6.20 -5.07 10.63
CA GLU A 317 5.68 -6.46 10.65
C GLU A 317 4.16 -6.60 10.52
N THR A 318 3.40 -5.64 11.03
CA THR A 318 1.92 -5.72 11.08
C THR A 318 1.26 -5.56 9.70
N SER A 319 2.07 -5.21 8.70
CA SER A 319 1.66 -4.64 7.43
C SER A 319 2.57 -5.09 6.29
N SER A 320 2.22 -6.17 5.61
CA SER A 320 2.78 -6.54 4.30
C SER A 320 4.31 -6.64 4.15
N GLY A 321 5.11 -6.30 5.18
CA GLY A 321 6.51 -5.89 5.17
C GLY A 321 6.99 -5.09 3.95
N GLY A 322 8.29 -4.79 3.93
CA GLY A 322 9.00 -4.29 2.75
C GLY A 322 9.03 -2.77 2.64
N ILE A 323 9.18 -2.27 1.41
CA ILE A 323 9.47 -0.87 1.11
C ILE A 323 8.70 -0.44 -0.13
N ALA A 324 8.17 0.77 -0.10
CA ALA A 324 7.58 1.44 -1.26
C ALA A 324 8.52 2.56 -1.68
N VAL A 325 8.82 2.61 -2.97
CA VAL A 325 9.76 3.59 -3.54
C VAL A 325 9.09 4.33 -4.67
N SER A 326 9.09 5.65 -4.61
CA SER A 326 8.72 6.51 -5.71
C SER A 326 9.96 7.20 -6.27
N ARG A 327 10.03 7.34 -7.61
CA ARG A 327 11.06 8.14 -8.31
C ARG A 327 10.48 9.40 -8.95
N ASN A 328 9.22 9.69 -8.66
CA ASN A 328 8.45 10.79 -9.21
C ASN A 328 7.66 11.50 -8.10
N MET A 329 8.33 11.75 -6.98
CA MET A 329 7.82 12.62 -5.93
C MET A 329 6.50 12.14 -5.31
N ALA A 330 6.45 10.83 -5.08
CA ALA A 330 5.33 10.10 -4.53
C ALA A 330 4.09 10.05 -5.43
N ALA A 331 4.21 10.34 -6.73
CA ALA A 331 3.10 10.15 -7.66
C ALA A 331 2.79 8.66 -7.92
N THR A 332 3.82 7.82 -8.03
CA THR A 332 3.68 6.36 -8.15
C THR A 332 4.76 5.64 -7.36
N PHE A 333 4.46 4.45 -6.85
CA PHE A 333 5.39 3.64 -6.07
C PHE A 333 5.65 2.26 -6.70
N SER A 334 6.92 1.86 -6.76
CA SER A 334 7.35 0.47 -6.94
C SER A 334 7.52 -0.20 -5.57
N ALA A 335 7.24 -1.50 -5.49
CA ALA A 335 7.43 -2.29 -4.29
C ALA A 335 8.81 -2.97 -4.27
N GLY A 336 9.41 -3.06 -3.09
CA GLY A 336 10.57 -3.90 -2.81
C GLY A 336 10.40 -4.62 -1.48
N GLY A 337 10.98 -5.80 -1.32
CA GLY A 337 10.77 -6.60 -0.11
C GLY A 337 11.46 -7.95 -0.12
N ALA A 338 11.58 -8.57 1.06
CA ALA A 338 12.36 -9.77 1.27
C ALA A 338 11.78 -11.04 0.63
N GLY A 339 10.52 -11.02 0.18
CA GLY A 339 9.86 -12.20 -0.37
C GLY A 339 8.75 -11.88 -1.34
N GLN A 340 8.11 -12.94 -1.81
CA GLN A 340 6.86 -12.86 -2.55
C GLN A 340 5.68 -12.83 -1.56
N PRO A 341 4.49 -12.36 -1.98
CA PRO A 341 3.37 -12.22 -1.08
C PRO A 341 2.94 -13.59 -0.54
N ARG A 342 2.70 -13.67 0.77
CA ARG A 342 2.34 -14.92 1.44
C ARG A 342 0.85 -15.23 1.35
N ALA A 343 0.02 -14.19 1.31
CA ALA A 343 -1.43 -14.29 1.23
C ALA A 343 -1.94 -13.42 0.08
N MET A 344 -2.70 -13.99 -0.85
CA MET A 344 -3.41 -13.23 -1.87
C MET A 344 -4.90 -13.21 -1.50
N GLN A 345 -5.46 -12.01 -1.35
CA GLN A 345 -6.79 -11.85 -0.80
C GLN A 345 -7.85 -11.55 -1.87
N SER A 346 -7.49 -10.83 -2.95
CA SER A 346 -8.42 -10.44 -4.00
C SER A 346 -7.68 -10.04 -5.27
N MET A 347 -8.41 -9.89 -6.38
CA MET A 347 -7.90 -9.38 -7.65
C MET A 347 -9.00 -8.64 -8.42
N GLY A 348 -8.63 -7.90 -9.47
CA GLY A 348 -9.55 -7.28 -10.42
C GLY A 348 -8.77 -6.61 -11.55
N PHE A 349 -9.39 -5.67 -12.25
CA PHE A 349 -8.79 -5.01 -13.41
C PHE A 349 -8.97 -3.49 -13.37
N THR A 350 -8.01 -2.76 -13.91
CA THR A 350 -8.16 -1.32 -14.20
C THR A 350 -9.07 -1.10 -15.42
N SER A 351 -9.46 0.15 -15.70
CA SER A 351 -10.16 0.48 -16.96
C SER A 351 -9.32 0.24 -18.22
N THR A 352 -7.99 0.19 -18.07
CA THR A 352 -7.02 -0.14 -19.12
C THR A 352 -6.72 -1.65 -19.20
N ASN A 353 -7.50 -2.48 -18.49
CA ASN A 353 -7.34 -3.94 -18.44
C ASN A 353 -6.00 -4.41 -17.86
N GLU A 354 -5.38 -3.61 -16.99
CA GLU A 354 -4.23 -4.04 -16.20
C GLU A 354 -4.72 -4.86 -14.99
N LEU A 355 -4.04 -5.96 -14.68
CA LEU A 355 -4.39 -6.81 -13.55
C LEU A 355 -4.03 -6.12 -12.24
N VAL A 356 -5.01 -6.01 -11.33
CA VAL A 356 -4.81 -5.59 -9.95
C VAL A 356 -4.85 -6.80 -9.03
N LEU A 357 -3.85 -6.93 -8.15
CA LEU A 357 -3.74 -7.96 -7.14
C LEU A 357 -3.72 -7.32 -5.75
N MET A 358 -4.56 -7.82 -4.85
CA MET A 358 -4.44 -7.54 -3.42
C MET A 358 -3.72 -8.71 -2.76
N ALA A 359 -2.52 -8.45 -2.24
CA ALA A 359 -1.68 -9.45 -1.59
C ALA A 359 -1.00 -8.88 -0.34
N ASP A 360 -0.95 -9.68 0.73
CA ASP A 360 -0.45 -9.31 2.06
C ASP A 360 -1.01 -7.97 2.57
N LYS A 361 -2.26 -7.63 2.25
CA LYS A 361 -2.93 -6.35 2.57
C LYS A 361 -2.39 -5.13 1.80
N GLY A 362 -1.57 -5.34 0.77
CA GLY A 362 -1.18 -4.35 -0.21
C GLY A 362 -1.89 -4.53 -1.53
N LEU A 363 -1.98 -3.45 -2.32
CA LEU A 363 -2.52 -3.46 -3.67
C LEU A 363 -1.39 -3.26 -4.68
N TYR A 364 -1.40 -4.06 -5.72
CA TYR A 364 -0.41 -4.02 -6.80
C TYR A 364 -1.12 -4.07 -8.14
N VAL A 365 -0.58 -3.40 -9.14
CA VAL A 365 -1.05 -3.50 -10.52
C VAL A 365 0.10 -3.93 -11.42
N ARG A 366 -0.21 -4.84 -12.34
CA ARG A 366 0.73 -5.38 -13.32
C ARG A 366 0.59 -4.60 -14.62
N GLY A 367 1.55 -3.72 -14.88
CA GLY A 367 1.70 -3.03 -16.17
C GLY A 367 2.72 -3.70 -17.07
N SER A 368 3.05 -3.07 -18.20
CA SER A 368 4.07 -3.57 -19.16
C SER A 368 5.48 -3.62 -18.58
N ALA A 369 5.79 -2.80 -17.57
CA ALA A 369 7.07 -2.74 -16.89
C ALA A 369 7.16 -3.65 -15.64
N GLY A 370 6.12 -4.47 -15.38
CA GLY A 370 6.02 -5.31 -14.19
C GLY A 370 5.03 -4.77 -13.15
N TRP A 371 5.21 -5.18 -11.89
CA TRP A 371 4.32 -4.78 -10.80
C TRP A 371 4.70 -3.43 -10.21
N ARG A 372 3.70 -2.57 -9.99
CA ARG A 372 3.80 -1.36 -9.18
C ARG A 372 2.76 -1.41 -8.05
N ALA A 373 3.06 -0.80 -6.92
CA ALA A 373 2.11 -0.67 -5.82
C ALA A 373 1.03 0.38 -6.19
N LEU A 374 -0.24 0.10 -5.82
CA LEU A 374 -1.36 1.02 -5.93
C LEU A 374 -1.70 1.56 -4.54
N GLY A 375 -1.26 2.78 -4.25
CA GLY A 375 -1.35 3.30 -2.89
C GLY A 375 -0.72 2.33 -1.89
N ALA A 376 -1.42 2.10 -0.79
CA ALA A 376 -0.88 1.49 0.42
C ALA A 376 -0.70 -0.02 0.47
N MET A 377 0.28 -0.38 1.27
CA MET A 377 0.47 -1.69 1.89
C MET A 377 0.07 -1.62 3.36
N SER A 378 -1.23 -1.77 3.68
CA SER A 378 -1.72 -2.28 4.97
C SER A 378 -3.23 -2.12 5.17
N THR A 379 -3.80 -3.09 5.89
CA THR A 379 -5.18 -3.17 6.41
C THR A 379 -6.31 -3.46 5.43
N PHE A 380 -6.07 -3.44 4.11
CA PHE A 380 -7.10 -3.90 3.17
C PHE A 380 -7.39 -5.39 3.36
N THR A 381 -8.69 -5.69 3.38
CA THR A 381 -9.20 -7.05 3.47
C THR A 381 -10.07 -7.40 2.27
N ASN A 382 -10.60 -6.40 1.55
CA ASN A 382 -11.27 -6.61 0.27
C ASN A 382 -10.94 -5.51 -0.76
N PHE A 383 -11.11 -5.87 -2.03
CA PHE A 383 -10.90 -5.04 -3.20
C PHE A 383 -11.90 -5.40 -4.30
N ALA A 384 -12.41 -4.36 -4.97
CA ALA A 384 -13.16 -4.46 -6.20
C ALA A 384 -12.83 -3.28 -7.11
N SER A 385 -12.96 -3.51 -8.41
CA SER A 385 -12.90 -2.47 -9.41
C SER A 385 -14.15 -2.49 -10.28
N THR A 386 -14.45 -1.35 -10.88
CA THR A 386 -15.54 -1.19 -11.84
C THR A 386 -14.99 -1.27 -13.27
N PRO A 387 -15.84 -1.59 -14.27
CA PRO A 387 -15.46 -1.48 -15.68
C PRO A 387 -15.02 -0.07 -16.10
N THR A 388 -15.48 0.98 -15.39
CA THR A 388 -15.09 2.37 -15.64
C THR A 388 -13.73 2.73 -15.05
N GLY A 389 -13.07 1.82 -14.31
CA GLY A 389 -11.75 2.04 -13.69
C GLY A 389 -11.79 2.62 -12.29
N ALA A 390 -12.98 2.82 -11.71
CA ALA A 390 -13.08 3.14 -10.29
C ALA A 390 -12.64 1.92 -9.48
N MET A 391 -11.89 2.17 -8.42
CA MET A 391 -11.37 1.15 -7.52
C MET A 391 -11.85 1.42 -6.11
N TYR A 392 -12.19 0.34 -5.41
CA TYR A 392 -12.63 0.39 -4.04
C TYR A 392 -11.83 -0.63 -3.24
N ALA A 393 -11.26 -0.16 -2.14
CA ALA A 393 -10.48 -0.97 -1.22
C ALA A 393 -11.02 -0.75 0.18
N SER A 394 -11.17 -1.82 0.95
CA SER A 394 -11.80 -1.75 2.27
C SER A 394 -11.01 -2.54 3.30
N GLY A 395 -10.74 -1.93 4.45
CA GLY A 395 -10.34 -2.59 5.68
C GLY A 395 -11.55 -2.89 6.56
N LEU A 396 -11.31 -3.18 7.85
CA LEU A 396 -12.39 -3.50 8.80
C LEU A 396 -13.28 -2.31 9.18
N LYS A 397 -12.72 -1.09 9.19
CA LYS A 397 -13.42 0.12 9.65
C LYS A 397 -13.34 1.29 8.66
N THR A 398 -12.55 1.13 7.60
CA THR A 398 -12.27 2.20 6.64
C THR A 398 -12.41 1.64 5.23
N SER A 399 -13.04 2.42 4.36
CA SER A 399 -13.07 2.15 2.93
C SER A 399 -12.46 3.31 2.18
N PHE A 400 -12.00 3.04 0.98
CA PHE A 400 -11.32 3.99 0.13
C PHE A 400 -11.78 3.81 -1.31
N ALA A 401 -11.88 4.94 -2.01
CA ALA A 401 -12.20 4.98 -3.42
C ALA A 401 -11.08 5.68 -4.19
N SER A 402 -10.78 5.17 -5.38
CA SER A 402 -9.91 5.80 -6.35
C SER A 402 -10.64 5.87 -7.69
N SER A 403 -10.60 7.03 -8.34
CA SER A 403 -11.16 7.25 -9.67
C SER A 403 -10.09 7.40 -10.76
N ASP A 404 -8.81 7.24 -10.39
CA ASP A 404 -7.64 7.50 -11.24
C ASP A 404 -6.68 6.30 -11.31
N ASN A 405 -7.27 5.10 -11.40
CA ASN A 405 -6.55 3.82 -11.47
C ASN A 405 -5.58 3.57 -10.30
N GLY A 406 -5.99 3.97 -9.09
CA GLY A 406 -5.27 3.73 -7.85
C GLY A 406 -4.12 4.70 -7.59
N THR A 407 -4.05 5.82 -8.32
CA THR A 407 -3.00 6.85 -8.15
C THR A 407 -3.25 7.67 -6.89
N THR A 408 -4.48 8.13 -6.69
CA THR A 408 -4.94 8.80 -5.47
C THR A 408 -6.11 8.06 -4.86
N TRP A 409 -6.24 8.18 -3.53
CA TRP A 409 -7.27 7.49 -2.76
C TRP A 409 -7.96 8.46 -1.81
N THR A 410 -9.28 8.46 -1.85
CA THR A 410 -10.12 9.24 -0.93
C THR A 410 -10.73 8.31 0.10
N SER A 411 -10.66 8.69 1.38
CA SER A 411 -11.33 7.93 2.45
C SER A 411 -12.85 8.06 2.33
N VAL A 412 -13.52 6.95 2.56
CA VAL A 412 -14.97 6.81 2.51
C VAL A 412 -15.41 6.30 3.89
N THR A 413 -16.11 7.15 4.64
CA THR A 413 -16.61 6.81 5.97
C THR A 413 -17.68 5.74 5.86
N MET A 414 -17.39 4.55 6.38
CA MET A 414 -18.34 3.45 6.40
C MET A 414 -19.45 3.71 7.44
N PRO A 415 -20.68 3.23 7.19
CA PRO A 415 -21.73 3.28 8.19
C PRO A 415 -21.30 2.44 9.40
N ASP A 416 -21.64 2.93 10.61
CA ASP A 416 -21.41 2.18 11.83
C ASP A 416 -22.23 0.88 11.81
N VAL A 417 -21.53 -0.26 11.96
CA VAL A 417 -22.18 -1.57 12.10
C VAL A 417 -22.50 -1.78 13.58
N PRO A 418 -23.77 -1.97 13.96
CA PRO A 418 -24.11 -2.31 15.33
C PRO A 418 -23.51 -3.67 15.70
N VAL A 419 -22.45 -3.66 16.50
CA VAL A 419 -21.81 -4.87 17.00
C VAL A 419 -22.63 -5.38 18.19
N VAL A 420 -23.27 -6.54 18.04
CA VAL A 420 -24.04 -7.19 19.11
C VAL A 420 -23.55 -8.63 19.30
N GLY A 421 -23.05 -8.94 20.50
CA GLY A 421 -22.54 -10.27 20.87
C GLY A 421 -21.04 -10.48 20.60
N THR A 422 -20.56 -11.70 20.85
CA THR A 422 -19.16 -12.09 20.59
C THR A 422 -18.97 -12.51 19.14
N GLY A 423 -17.97 -11.94 18.47
CA GLY A 423 -17.77 -12.12 17.04
C GLY A 423 -16.79 -11.12 16.47
N TYR A 424 -16.71 -11.07 15.14
CA TYR A 424 -15.87 -10.12 14.41
C TYR A 424 -16.56 -9.67 13.13
N ILE A 425 -16.29 -8.43 12.72
CA ILE A 425 -16.69 -7.93 11.40
C ILE A 425 -15.91 -8.73 10.37
N GLN A 426 -16.61 -9.39 9.45
CA GLN A 426 -15.95 -10.09 8.35
C GLN A 426 -15.61 -9.12 7.21
N THR A 427 -14.70 -9.56 6.35
CA THR A 427 -14.22 -8.81 5.19
C THR A 427 -15.41 -8.28 4.38
N PRO A 428 -15.46 -6.97 4.06
CA PRO A 428 -16.59 -6.38 3.35
C PRO A 428 -16.78 -7.09 2.02
N VAL A 429 -17.99 -7.43 1.60
CA VAL A 429 -18.23 -7.90 0.23
C VAL A 429 -18.37 -6.68 -0.65
N LEU A 430 -17.54 -6.58 -1.68
CA LEU A 430 -17.45 -5.41 -2.53
C LEU A 430 -17.73 -5.80 -3.97
N CYS A 431 -18.70 -5.14 -4.59
CA CYS A 431 -19.09 -5.34 -5.99
C CYS A 431 -19.00 -4.00 -6.71
N GLY A 432 -18.05 -3.88 -7.65
CA GLY A 432 -17.99 -2.73 -8.56
C GLY A 432 -19.08 -2.82 -9.61
N LEU A 433 -19.80 -1.73 -9.84
CA LEU A 433 -20.90 -1.66 -10.79
C LEU A 433 -20.46 -1.04 -12.11
N SER A 434 -21.12 -1.44 -13.20
CA SER A 434 -20.89 -0.95 -14.56
C SER A 434 -21.10 0.56 -14.73
N ASN A 435 -21.91 1.17 -13.86
CA ASN A 435 -22.14 2.61 -13.81
C ASN A 435 -21.04 3.38 -13.03
N GLY A 436 -19.98 2.70 -12.58
CA GLY A 436 -18.89 3.31 -11.82
C GLY A 436 -19.17 3.53 -10.33
N GLU A 437 -20.28 3.01 -9.80
CA GLU A 437 -20.57 2.94 -8.37
C GLU A 437 -20.05 1.61 -7.79
N ALA A 438 -20.18 1.42 -6.47
CA ALA A 438 -19.96 0.12 -5.84
C ALA A 438 -21.03 -0.19 -4.78
N LEU A 439 -21.27 -1.48 -4.57
CA LEU A 439 -21.99 -1.99 -3.42
C LEU A 439 -21.00 -2.58 -2.41
N VAL A 440 -21.18 -2.23 -1.15
CA VAL A 440 -20.41 -2.77 -0.03
C VAL A 440 -21.36 -3.37 1.01
N SER A 441 -21.18 -4.65 1.30
CA SER A 441 -21.89 -5.35 2.37
C SER A 441 -20.94 -5.58 3.53
N LEU A 442 -21.25 -5.02 4.68
CA LEU A 442 -20.59 -5.31 5.94
C LEU A 442 -21.43 -6.32 6.72
N THR A 443 -20.82 -7.40 7.20
CA THR A 443 -21.51 -8.40 8.02
C THR A 443 -20.73 -8.69 9.29
N TYR A 444 -21.44 -8.96 10.38
CA TYR A 444 -20.85 -9.39 11.64
C TYR A 444 -20.96 -10.91 11.78
N PHE A 445 -19.82 -11.61 11.76
CA PHE A 445 -19.79 -13.05 12.00
C PHE A 445 -19.85 -13.31 13.49
N ARG A 446 -20.95 -13.91 13.94
CA ARG A 446 -21.17 -14.31 15.32
C ARG A 446 -20.62 -15.70 15.54
N THR A 447 -19.55 -15.80 16.33
CA THR A 447 -18.89 -17.07 16.62
C THR A 447 -19.76 -18.00 17.44
N ASP A 448 -20.61 -17.44 18.29
CA ASP A 448 -21.55 -18.20 19.13
C ASP A 448 -22.72 -18.79 18.33
N LEU A 449 -23.09 -18.17 17.19
CA LEU A 449 -24.16 -18.63 16.31
C LEU A 449 -23.66 -19.30 15.02
N TYR A 450 -22.35 -19.23 14.77
CA TYR A 450 -21.70 -19.66 13.54
C TYR A 450 -22.41 -19.15 12.27
N LYS A 451 -22.81 -17.88 12.29
CA LYS A 451 -23.54 -17.24 11.18
C LYS A 451 -23.26 -15.75 11.08
N HIS A 452 -23.51 -15.20 9.91
CA HIS A 452 -23.50 -13.77 9.66
C HIS A 452 -24.77 -13.12 10.21
N THR A 453 -24.64 -11.93 10.79
CA THR A 453 -25.73 -11.15 11.35
C THR A 453 -25.49 -9.65 11.14
N ASN A 454 -26.54 -8.85 11.32
CA ASN A 454 -26.49 -7.38 11.34
C ASN A 454 -25.82 -6.77 10.09
N GLY A 455 -26.14 -7.32 8.93
CA GLY A 455 -25.59 -6.89 7.67
C GLY A 455 -26.05 -5.49 7.29
N ILE A 456 -25.12 -4.66 6.83
CA ILE A 456 -25.42 -3.38 6.21
C ILE A 456 -24.97 -3.45 4.77
N LEU A 457 -25.91 -3.30 3.84
CA LEU A 457 -25.57 -3.01 2.45
C LEU A 457 -25.60 -1.50 2.24
N SER A 458 -24.52 -0.97 1.70
CA SER A 458 -24.42 0.42 1.31
C SER A 458 -23.95 0.55 -0.12
N ARG A 459 -24.34 1.65 -0.75
CA ARG A 459 -23.86 2.07 -2.06
C ARG A 459 -22.84 3.16 -1.90
N ILE A 460 -21.69 2.99 -2.54
CA ILE A 460 -20.66 4.03 -2.69
C ILE A 460 -20.86 4.64 -4.08
N ARG A 461 -21.26 5.91 -4.11
CA ARG A 461 -21.42 6.69 -5.34
C ARG A 461 -20.05 7.01 -5.95
N SER A 462 -20.04 7.39 -7.22
CA SER A 462 -18.81 7.81 -7.93
C SER A 462 -18.13 9.04 -7.29
N ASN A 463 -18.89 9.88 -6.58
CA ASN A 463 -18.38 11.02 -5.80
C ASN A 463 -17.93 10.63 -4.37
N GLY A 464 -17.92 9.34 -4.02
CA GLY A 464 -17.57 8.84 -2.69
C GLY A 464 -18.68 8.93 -1.64
N GLN A 465 -19.87 9.47 -1.95
CA GLN A 465 -20.98 9.47 -1.00
C GLN A 465 -21.47 8.05 -0.73
N ILE A 466 -21.69 7.71 0.55
CA ILE A 466 -22.32 6.45 0.95
C ILE A 466 -23.81 6.66 1.21
N THR A 467 -24.63 5.77 0.66
CA THR A 467 -26.05 5.67 1.02
C THR A 467 -26.37 4.23 1.43
N GLN A 468 -26.89 4.05 2.64
CA GLN A 468 -27.39 2.74 3.08
C GLN A 468 -28.60 2.33 2.24
N ILE A 469 -28.65 1.07 1.81
CA ILE A 469 -29.79 0.50 1.11
C ILE A 469 -30.72 -0.15 2.14
N ALA A 470 -31.97 0.32 2.20
CA ALA A 470 -32.95 -0.19 3.15
C ALA A 470 -33.28 -1.67 2.92
N ASN A 471 -33.61 -2.39 4.00
CA ASN A 471 -34.03 -3.80 3.97
C ASN A 471 -33.00 -4.78 3.37
N ALA A 472 -31.72 -4.44 3.47
CA ALA A 472 -30.65 -5.29 2.98
C ALA A 472 -30.50 -6.58 3.80
N SER A 473 -30.22 -7.68 3.10
CA SER A 473 -29.81 -8.94 3.73
C SER A 473 -28.31 -8.96 4.02
N ASN A 474 -27.86 -9.96 4.77
CA ASN A 474 -26.44 -10.18 5.05
C ASN A 474 -25.75 -10.80 3.82
N PHE A 475 -25.39 -9.98 2.84
CA PHE A 475 -24.72 -10.47 1.63
C PHE A 475 -23.29 -10.88 1.94
N VAL A 476 -22.94 -12.12 1.60
CA VAL A 476 -21.60 -12.72 1.74
C VAL A 476 -20.89 -12.88 0.39
N TRP A 477 -21.60 -12.65 -0.71
CA TRP A 477 -21.07 -12.65 -2.06
C TRP A 477 -21.97 -11.83 -3.00
N MET A 478 -21.37 -11.08 -3.92
CA MET A 478 -22.06 -10.29 -4.93
C MET A 478 -21.21 -10.24 -6.22
N LEU A 479 -21.88 -10.28 -7.37
CA LEU A 479 -21.25 -10.14 -8.69
C LEU A 479 -22.25 -9.52 -9.67
N GLN A 480 -21.80 -8.58 -10.50
CA GLN A 480 -22.60 -8.02 -11.58
C GLN A 480 -22.22 -8.64 -12.92
N ASP A 481 -23.22 -8.93 -13.76
CA ASP A 481 -23.02 -9.37 -15.13
C ASP A 481 -22.86 -8.18 -16.11
N PRO A 482 -22.45 -8.42 -17.38
CA PRO A 482 -22.35 -7.36 -18.38
C PRO A 482 -23.65 -6.61 -18.69
N SER A 483 -24.82 -7.18 -18.37
CA SER A 483 -26.12 -6.54 -18.56
C SER A 483 -26.51 -5.60 -17.41
N GLY A 484 -25.72 -5.57 -16.34
CA GLY A 484 -25.97 -4.76 -15.15
C GLY A 484 -26.78 -5.48 -14.06
N ARG A 485 -27.17 -6.75 -14.26
CA ARG A 485 -27.85 -7.54 -13.22
C ARG A 485 -26.85 -7.96 -12.17
N ILE A 486 -27.26 -7.88 -10.91
CA ILE A 486 -26.43 -8.25 -9.76
C ILE A 486 -26.97 -9.53 -9.17
N TYR A 487 -26.09 -10.52 -9.06
CA TYR A 487 -26.35 -11.78 -8.38
C TYR A 487 -25.65 -11.76 -7.04
N SER A 488 -26.31 -12.33 -6.04
CA SER A 488 -25.80 -12.30 -4.67
C SER A 488 -26.21 -13.52 -3.88
N ARG A 489 -25.45 -13.80 -2.82
CA ARG A 489 -25.81 -14.81 -1.83
C ARG A 489 -25.80 -14.21 -0.43
N THR A 490 -26.75 -14.64 0.37
CA THR A 490 -26.87 -14.23 1.78
C THR A 490 -26.33 -15.31 2.72
N ASP A 491 -26.26 -14.99 4.02
CA ASP A 491 -26.09 -15.90 5.18
C ASP A 491 -25.75 -17.35 4.85
N ASN A 492 -24.50 -17.76 5.08
CA ASN A 492 -24.03 -19.15 4.90
C ASN A 492 -24.40 -19.78 3.55
N PHE A 493 -24.54 -18.96 2.50
CA PHE A 493 -24.93 -19.36 1.14
C PHE A 493 -26.34 -19.99 1.03
N VAL A 494 -27.26 -19.63 1.93
CA VAL A 494 -28.59 -20.25 2.03
C VAL A 494 -29.58 -19.72 0.99
N SER A 495 -29.58 -18.41 0.69
CA SER A 495 -30.49 -17.82 -0.30
C SER A 495 -29.72 -17.14 -1.44
N ASN A 496 -30.24 -17.27 -2.65
CA ASN A 496 -29.77 -16.53 -3.83
C ASN A 496 -30.70 -15.33 -4.04
N ARG A 497 -30.11 -14.17 -4.31
CA ARG A 497 -30.87 -12.95 -4.62
C ARG A 497 -30.34 -12.28 -5.87
N GLU A 498 -31.25 -11.67 -6.61
CA GLU A 498 -30.98 -10.94 -7.83
C GLU A 498 -31.47 -9.50 -7.72
N SER A 499 -30.70 -8.57 -8.29
CA SER A 499 -31.12 -7.19 -8.50
C SER A 499 -31.06 -6.89 -10.00
N ILE A 500 -32.14 -6.30 -10.51
CA ILE A 500 -32.27 -5.82 -11.88
C ILE A 500 -32.28 -4.29 -11.97
N ASP A 501 -32.08 -3.61 -10.83
CA ASP A 501 -32.19 -2.16 -10.68
C ASP A 501 -30.89 -1.53 -10.13
N ASN A 502 -29.75 -2.10 -10.53
CA ASN A 502 -28.41 -1.71 -10.08
C ASN A 502 -28.23 -1.76 -8.55
N GLY A 503 -28.89 -2.70 -7.88
CA GLY A 503 -28.78 -2.92 -6.44
C GLY A 503 -29.59 -1.94 -5.60
N ASN A 504 -30.66 -1.33 -6.15
CA ASN A 504 -31.61 -0.58 -5.31
C ASN A 504 -32.51 -1.53 -4.52
N SER A 505 -32.84 -2.69 -5.09
CA SER A 505 -33.60 -3.76 -4.44
C SER A 505 -33.07 -5.14 -4.83
N PHE A 506 -33.29 -6.12 -3.96
CA PHE A 506 -32.90 -7.51 -4.17
C PHE A 506 -34.08 -8.44 -3.94
N LEU A 507 -34.40 -9.24 -4.95
CA LEU A 507 -35.45 -10.24 -4.91
C LEU A 507 -34.84 -11.63 -4.72
N GLU A 508 -35.45 -12.44 -3.86
CA GLU A 508 -35.07 -13.84 -3.72
C GLU A 508 -35.40 -14.59 -5.01
N THR A 509 -34.48 -15.47 -5.42
CA THR A 509 -34.60 -16.23 -6.65
C THR A 509 -34.23 -17.68 -6.41
N THR A 510 -34.96 -18.59 -7.05
CA THR A 510 -34.62 -20.01 -7.08
C THR A 510 -33.44 -20.28 -8.03
N LYS A 511 -33.09 -19.32 -8.88
CA LYS A 511 -31.90 -19.40 -9.72
C LYS A 511 -30.67 -19.43 -8.82
N ARG A 512 -29.87 -20.48 -8.96
CA ARG A 512 -28.55 -20.51 -8.33
C ARG A 512 -27.77 -19.29 -8.82
N ALA A 513 -27.10 -18.58 -7.91
CA ALA A 513 -26.22 -17.48 -8.29
C ALA A 513 -25.29 -17.96 -9.43
N PRO A 514 -25.29 -17.29 -10.60
CA PRO A 514 -24.61 -17.79 -11.79
C PRO A 514 -23.10 -17.60 -11.61
N GLY A 515 -22.39 -18.69 -11.31
CA GLY A 515 -20.94 -18.69 -11.28
C GLY A 515 -20.27 -17.83 -10.22
N ILE A 516 -18.95 -17.75 -10.38
CA ILE A 516 -18.04 -16.90 -9.60
C ILE A 516 -17.40 -15.79 -10.46
N ALA A 517 -17.57 -15.84 -11.79
CA ALA A 517 -17.11 -14.83 -12.74
C ALA A 517 -17.96 -14.84 -14.03
N PHE A 518 -18.01 -13.72 -14.74
CA PHE A 518 -18.64 -13.57 -16.06
C PHE A 518 -17.63 -13.19 -17.13
N THR A 519 -17.79 -13.76 -18.32
CA THR A 519 -17.13 -13.30 -19.56
C THR A 519 -17.78 -12.01 -20.07
N SER A 520 -17.13 -11.33 -21.03
CA SER A 520 -17.70 -10.15 -21.70
C SER A 520 -19.02 -10.45 -22.45
N THR A 521 -19.28 -11.71 -22.81
CA THR A 521 -20.49 -12.18 -23.50
C THR A 521 -21.52 -12.80 -22.55
N SER A 522 -21.46 -12.49 -21.25
CA SER A 522 -22.40 -12.96 -20.22
C SER A 522 -22.42 -14.48 -20.00
N LYS A 523 -21.38 -15.21 -20.42
CA LYS A 523 -21.17 -16.59 -20.00
C LYS A 523 -20.62 -16.64 -18.58
N THR A 524 -21.10 -17.58 -17.77
CA THR A 524 -20.69 -17.79 -16.38
C THR A 524 -19.61 -18.83 -16.29
N PHE A 525 -18.64 -18.61 -15.41
CA PHE A 525 -17.72 -19.63 -14.94
C PHE A 525 -18.17 -20.15 -13.57
N ASP A 526 -18.40 -21.45 -13.47
CA ASP A 526 -18.95 -22.11 -12.29
C ASP A 526 -18.03 -23.22 -11.78
N ILE A 527 -17.98 -23.38 -10.45
CA ILE A 527 -17.40 -24.55 -9.78
C ILE A 527 -18.51 -25.57 -9.55
N THR A 528 -18.41 -26.73 -10.21
CA THR A 528 -19.45 -27.79 -10.18
C THR A 528 -19.18 -28.88 -9.15
N GLY A 529 -17.97 -28.92 -8.57
CA GLY A 529 -17.57 -29.86 -7.53
C GLY A 529 -16.07 -29.79 -7.28
N VAL A 530 -15.52 -30.80 -6.59
CA VAL A 530 -14.06 -30.90 -6.39
C VAL A 530 -13.40 -31.19 -7.75
N GLY A 531 -12.80 -30.16 -8.34
CA GLY A 531 -12.15 -30.22 -9.65
C GLY A 531 -13.06 -30.23 -10.86
N GLY A 532 -14.36 -30.03 -10.66
CA GLY A 532 -15.31 -29.77 -11.73
C GLY A 532 -15.46 -28.28 -11.98
N TYR A 533 -15.33 -27.88 -13.25
CA TYR A 533 -15.61 -26.53 -13.72
C TYR A 533 -16.58 -26.59 -14.88
N SER A 534 -17.40 -25.55 -15.03
CA SER A 534 -18.25 -25.41 -16.20
C SER A 534 -18.29 -23.96 -16.67
N VAL A 535 -18.58 -23.80 -17.96
CA VAL A 535 -18.92 -22.51 -18.56
C VAL A 535 -20.29 -22.60 -19.22
N GLY A 536 -21.11 -21.56 -19.11
CA GLY A 536 -22.46 -21.61 -19.63
C GLY A 536 -23.21 -20.29 -19.63
N ASP A 537 -24.48 -20.28 -20.04
CA ASP A 537 -25.31 -19.08 -19.93
C ASP A 537 -25.75 -18.84 -18.47
N ALA A 538 -25.90 -17.56 -18.10
CA ALA A 538 -26.31 -17.15 -16.74
C ALA A 538 -27.65 -17.73 -16.26
N THR A 539 -28.51 -18.13 -17.20
CA THR A 539 -29.79 -18.82 -16.93
C THR A 539 -29.62 -20.25 -16.44
N GLY A 540 -28.43 -20.85 -16.58
CA GLY A 540 -28.11 -22.22 -16.20
C GLY A 540 -28.65 -23.29 -17.15
N THR A 541 -29.22 -22.91 -18.29
CA THR A 541 -29.85 -23.84 -19.26
C THR A 541 -28.84 -24.58 -20.15
N THR A 542 -27.61 -24.06 -20.26
CA THR A 542 -26.58 -24.52 -21.18
C THR A 542 -25.23 -24.42 -20.47
N LYS A 543 -24.82 -25.49 -19.77
CA LYS A 543 -23.49 -25.59 -19.15
C LYS A 543 -22.68 -26.68 -19.82
N ALA A 544 -21.48 -26.35 -20.24
CA ALA A 544 -20.49 -27.29 -20.75
C ALA A 544 -19.39 -27.47 -19.69
N ASP A 545 -18.88 -28.69 -19.54
CA ASP A 545 -17.73 -28.95 -18.70
C ASP A 545 -16.50 -28.23 -19.27
N LEU A 546 -15.74 -27.60 -18.38
CA LEU A 546 -14.54 -26.84 -18.69
C LEU A 546 -13.33 -27.53 -18.09
N LYS A 547 -12.40 -27.97 -18.93
CA LYS A 547 -11.14 -28.58 -18.49
C LYS A 547 -10.06 -27.50 -18.33
N LEU A 548 -9.45 -27.41 -17.15
CA LEU A 548 -8.34 -26.50 -16.89
C LEU A 548 -7.01 -27.27 -16.89
N ASN A 549 -6.34 -27.35 -18.05
CA ASN A 549 -5.04 -28.00 -18.17
C ASN A 549 -3.96 -27.18 -17.46
N GLY A 550 -3.00 -27.82 -16.80
CA GLY A 550 -1.95 -27.12 -16.04
C GLY A 550 -2.40 -26.56 -14.68
N PHE A 551 -3.66 -26.81 -14.29
CA PHE A 551 -4.23 -26.44 -13.00
C PHE A 551 -4.70 -27.69 -12.26
N THR A 552 -4.13 -27.98 -11.09
CA THR A 552 -4.51 -29.16 -10.29
C THR A 552 -5.56 -28.78 -9.25
N PRO A 553 -6.80 -29.27 -9.35
CA PRO A 553 -7.87 -28.76 -8.51
C PRO A 553 -7.80 -29.19 -7.04
N TYR A 554 -7.94 -28.21 -6.15
CA TYR A 554 -8.78 -28.36 -4.96
C TYR A 554 -9.76 -27.19 -4.96
N ALA A 555 -11.04 -27.47 -5.26
CA ALA A 555 -12.06 -26.43 -5.46
C ALA A 555 -12.25 -25.49 -4.25
N THR A 556 -11.87 -25.94 -3.05
CA THR A 556 -11.90 -25.13 -1.82
C THR A 556 -10.83 -24.04 -1.77
N ALA A 557 -9.89 -24.01 -2.72
CA ALA A 557 -8.80 -23.06 -2.72
C ALA A 557 -9.03 -21.86 -3.65
N ILE A 558 -10.02 -21.85 -4.55
CA ILE A 558 -10.27 -20.68 -5.42
C ILE A 558 -10.89 -19.57 -4.57
N VAL A 559 -10.10 -18.52 -4.32
CA VAL A 559 -10.51 -17.32 -3.57
C VAL A 559 -11.30 -16.38 -4.48
N LYS A 560 -10.86 -16.22 -5.73
CA LYS A 560 -11.51 -15.34 -6.71
C LYS A 560 -11.28 -15.84 -8.13
N ALA A 561 -12.25 -15.58 -9.01
CA ALA A 561 -12.11 -15.74 -10.44
C ALA A 561 -12.53 -14.44 -11.13
N ALA A 562 -11.92 -14.13 -12.27
CA ALA A 562 -12.30 -12.98 -13.09
C ALA A 562 -11.90 -13.20 -14.55
N PHE A 563 -12.60 -12.54 -15.46
CA PHE A 563 -12.23 -12.48 -16.87
C PHE A 563 -11.71 -11.09 -17.21
N ASP A 564 -10.71 -11.04 -18.08
CA ASP A 564 -10.27 -9.79 -18.69
C ASP A 564 -11.09 -9.45 -19.96
N SER A 565 -10.79 -8.31 -20.59
CA SER A 565 -11.47 -7.88 -21.82
C SER A 565 -11.24 -8.80 -23.03
N GLN A 566 -10.27 -9.72 -22.96
CA GLN A 566 -9.99 -10.73 -23.97
C GLN A 566 -10.60 -12.09 -23.61
N ASN A 567 -11.47 -12.15 -22.59
CA ASN A 567 -12.04 -13.37 -22.03
C ASN A 567 -10.99 -14.39 -21.54
N LYS A 568 -9.79 -13.95 -21.16
CA LYS A 568 -8.86 -14.83 -20.43
C LYS A 568 -9.33 -14.98 -18.99
N LEU A 569 -9.32 -16.22 -18.50
CA LEU A 569 -9.70 -16.57 -17.15
C LEU A 569 -8.51 -16.39 -16.21
N TYR A 570 -8.69 -15.60 -15.16
CA TYR A 570 -7.76 -15.49 -14.04
C TYR A 570 -8.35 -16.22 -12.85
N LEU A 571 -7.54 -17.04 -12.20
CA LEU A 571 -7.89 -17.79 -10.99
C LEU A 571 -6.90 -17.45 -9.89
N LEU A 572 -7.42 -16.86 -8.82
CA LEU A 572 -6.68 -16.64 -7.59
C LEU A 572 -6.97 -17.77 -6.62
N THR A 573 -5.93 -18.47 -6.18
CA THR A 573 -6.04 -19.53 -5.18
C THR A 573 -5.37 -19.14 -3.87
N GLY A 574 -5.88 -19.68 -2.76
CA GLY A 574 -5.36 -19.40 -1.41
C GLY A 574 -4.02 -20.07 -1.13
N ASP A 575 -3.65 -21.10 -1.88
CA ASP A 575 -2.51 -21.98 -1.61
C ASP A 575 -1.51 -22.09 -2.77
N GLN A 576 -1.98 -22.07 -4.02
CA GLN A 576 -1.15 -22.35 -5.19
C GLN A 576 -0.70 -21.10 -5.95
N GLY A 577 -1.33 -19.95 -5.78
CA GLY A 577 -0.93 -18.72 -6.49
C GLY A 577 -2.03 -18.09 -7.33
N LEU A 578 -1.58 -17.30 -8.28
CA LEU A 578 -2.41 -16.72 -9.33
C LEU A 578 -2.14 -17.43 -10.66
N PHE A 579 -3.20 -17.82 -11.35
CA PHE A 579 -3.15 -18.48 -12.65
C PHE A 579 -3.91 -17.68 -13.70
N VAL A 580 -3.49 -17.79 -14.95
CA VAL A 580 -4.13 -17.15 -16.11
C VAL A 580 -4.26 -18.14 -17.26
N SER A 581 -5.35 -18.09 -18.01
CA SER A 581 -5.48 -18.87 -19.24
C SER A 581 -4.64 -18.25 -20.37
N THR A 582 -3.95 -19.12 -21.12
CA THR A 582 -3.12 -18.72 -22.28
C THR A 582 -3.97 -18.15 -23.42
N THR A 583 -5.21 -18.62 -23.57
CA THR A 583 -6.19 -18.17 -24.56
C THR A 583 -7.46 -17.66 -23.88
N GLY A 584 -8.23 -16.84 -24.61
CA GLY A 584 -9.60 -16.49 -24.22
C GLY A 584 -10.55 -17.68 -24.37
N LEU A 585 -11.68 -17.61 -23.66
CA LEU A 585 -12.78 -18.58 -23.70
C LEU A 585 -13.61 -18.48 -25.00
#